data_AF-A0AAV2FNS1-F1
#
_entry.id   AF-A0AAV2FNS1-F1
#
_cell.length_a   1.000
_cell.length_b   1.000
_cell.length_c   1.000
_cell.angle_alpha   90.00
_cell.angle_beta   90.00
_cell.angle_gamma   90.00
#
_symmetry.space_group_name_H-M   'P 1'
#
loop_
_entity.id
_entity.type
_entity.pdbx_description
1 polymer ?
#
loop_
_entity_poly.entity_id
_entity_poly.type
_entity_poly.pdbx_seq_one_letter_code
_entity_poly.pdbx_strand_id
1 'polypeptide(L)'
;MMEKTYSLIAEILKVQPQVASECESESLIDIDTEGLIYYKGLMEESCLKTSLNTLEKDYNEALHQNGDLDERIFIDEDDSLLGSGIASGSTNDNLTGTKRKFDSTSSPARMMTHPLSPFRSPPPGSLSGAVSRMAPTPVTAAMTTAKWLRTVVSPLGPNPSPKLGRFLASCNRDVTNEVVRRALIILEAIFPSSALGERCLTGNLQTTNLMVNIWAEQRRLEALKL
;
A
#
# COMPACT_ATOMS: atom_id res chain seq x y z
N MET A 1 -16.33 13.99 2.83
CA MET A 1 -15.35 12.96 2.38
C MET A 1 -16.05 11.67 2.02
N MET A 2 -16.89 11.15 2.92
CA MET A 2 -17.71 9.95 2.72
C MET A 2 -18.68 10.06 1.54
N GLU A 3 -19.33 11.21 1.32
CA GLU A 3 -20.27 11.43 0.21
C GLU A 3 -19.68 11.15 -1.18
N LYS A 4 -18.42 11.56 -1.44
CA LYS A 4 -17.77 11.29 -2.73
C LYS A 4 -17.53 9.80 -2.95
N THR A 5 -17.12 9.08 -1.90
CA THR A 5 -16.94 7.63 -1.93
C THR A 5 -18.27 6.93 -2.20
N TYR A 6 -19.35 7.37 -1.55
CA TYR A 6 -20.67 6.78 -1.75
C TYR A 6 -21.18 6.95 -3.18
N SER A 7 -20.99 8.13 -3.75
CA SER A 7 -21.32 8.41 -5.15
C SER A 7 -20.49 7.57 -6.11
N LEU A 8 -19.20 7.35 -5.81
CA LEU A 8 -18.32 6.53 -6.65
C LEU A 8 -18.77 5.06 -6.67
N ILE A 9 -19.11 4.49 -5.52
CA ILE A 9 -19.64 3.11 -5.44
C ILE A 9 -20.93 2.99 -6.27
N ALA A 10 -21.83 3.96 -6.13
CA ALA A 10 -23.08 4.00 -6.89
C ALA A 10 -22.82 4.12 -8.40
N GLU A 11 -21.85 4.93 -8.80
CA GLU A 11 -21.48 5.14 -10.20
C GLU A 11 -20.86 3.89 -10.82
N ILE A 12 -19.93 3.23 -10.13
CA ILE A 12 -19.24 2.03 -10.64
C ILE A 12 -20.21 0.85 -10.69
N LEU A 13 -20.83 0.53 -9.55
CA LEU A 13 -21.63 -0.70 -9.41
C LEU A 13 -23.08 -0.53 -9.86
N LYS A 14 -23.48 0.69 -10.25
CA LYS A 14 -24.85 1.04 -10.68
C LYS A 14 -25.91 0.71 -9.61
N VAL A 15 -25.52 0.81 -8.33
CA VAL A 15 -26.38 0.59 -7.17
C VAL A 15 -26.82 1.92 -6.57
N GLN A 16 -28.03 1.98 -6.00
CA GLN A 16 -28.52 3.19 -5.35
C GLN A 16 -28.11 3.22 -3.87
N PRO A 17 -27.50 4.31 -3.39
CA PRO A 17 -27.26 4.51 -1.97
C PRO A 17 -28.59 4.82 -1.27
N GLN A 18 -28.81 4.23 -0.11
CA GLN A 18 -29.94 4.50 0.77
C GLN A 18 -29.44 4.84 2.17
N VAL A 19 -30.16 5.66 2.92
CA VAL A 19 -29.79 5.92 4.32
C VAL A 19 -30.13 4.67 5.12
N ALA A 20 -29.18 4.17 5.91
CA ALA A 20 -29.37 2.92 6.65
C ALA A 20 -30.56 2.97 7.62
N SER A 21 -30.87 4.15 8.17
CA SER A 21 -32.03 4.37 9.06
C SER A 21 -33.39 4.24 8.35
N GLU A 22 -33.41 4.33 7.02
CA GLU A 22 -34.63 4.20 6.20
C GLU A 22 -34.79 2.78 5.65
N CYS A 23 -33.86 1.86 5.95
CA CYS A 23 -33.88 0.49 5.44
C CYS A 23 -34.53 -0.49 6.43
N GLU A 24 -35.62 -1.11 5.99
CA GLU A 24 -36.24 -2.24 6.66
C GLU A 24 -35.51 -3.54 6.32
N SER A 25 -34.27 -3.71 6.81
CA SER A 25 -33.60 -5.01 6.76
C SER A 25 -33.39 -5.57 8.17
N GLU A 26 -33.79 -6.82 8.37
CA GLU A 26 -33.66 -7.53 9.66
C GLU A 26 -32.20 -7.60 10.15
N SER A 27 -31.22 -7.43 9.25
CA SER A 27 -29.79 -7.48 9.62
C SER A 27 -29.26 -6.19 10.25
N LEU A 28 -30.04 -5.10 10.31
CA LEU A 28 -29.61 -3.81 10.86
C LEU A 28 -30.14 -3.54 12.27
N ILE A 29 -30.91 -4.48 12.86
CA ILE A 29 -31.63 -4.29 14.13
C ILE A 29 -30.71 -3.97 15.33
N ASP A 30 -29.42 -4.37 15.28
CA ASP A 30 -28.44 -4.13 16.34
C ASP A 30 -27.28 -3.17 15.94
N ILE A 31 -27.44 -2.44 14.83
CA ILE A 31 -26.40 -1.55 14.31
C ILE A 31 -26.80 -0.09 14.54
N ASP A 32 -25.87 0.73 15.02
CA ASP A 32 -26.04 2.18 15.00
C ASP A 32 -26.04 2.69 13.56
N THR A 33 -27.24 2.95 13.05
CA THR A 33 -27.45 3.37 11.66
C THR A 33 -27.18 4.86 11.40
N GLU A 34 -26.88 5.66 12.43
CA GLU A 34 -26.69 7.10 12.25
C GLU A 34 -25.49 7.41 11.33
N GLY A 35 -25.77 8.13 10.24
CA GLY A 35 -24.77 8.54 9.26
C GLY A 35 -24.25 7.42 8.33
N LEU A 36 -24.83 6.22 8.40
CA LEU A 36 -24.48 5.10 7.53
C LEU A 36 -25.28 5.10 6.22
N ILE A 37 -24.59 4.71 5.14
CA ILE A 37 -25.21 4.45 3.83
C ILE A 37 -25.27 2.95 3.61
N TYR A 38 -26.46 2.48 3.24
CA TYR A 38 -26.75 1.11 2.89
C TYR A 38 -26.94 0.96 1.38
N TYR A 39 -26.38 -0.11 0.82
CA TYR A 39 -26.56 -0.49 -0.58
C TYR A 39 -27.35 -1.79 -0.61
N LYS A 40 -28.64 -1.67 -0.86
CA LYS A 40 -29.55 -2.82 -0.86
C LYS A 40 -29.12 -3.86 -1.87
N GLY A 41 -29.06 -5.12 -1.44
CA GLY A 41 -28.72 -6.25 -2.30
C GLY A 41 -27.24 -6.38 -2.66
N LEU A 42 -26.37 -5.42 -2.32
CA LEU A 42 -24.98 -5.39 -2.78
C LEU A 42 -24.20 -6.68 -2.44
N MET A 43 -24.43 -7.23 -1.24
CA MET A 43 -23.82 -8.46 -0.77
C MET A 43 -24.71 -9.70 -0.98
N GLU A 44 -25.91 -9.53 -1.53
CA GLU A 44 -26.81 -10.63 -1.86
C GLU A 44 -26.39 -11.26 -3.19
N GLU A 45 -26.58 -12.57 -3.33
CA GLU A 45 -26.16 -13.34 -4.51
C GLU A 45 -26.77 -12.80 -5.82
N SER A 46 -27.97 -12.22 -5.73
CA SER A 46 -28.71 -11.60 -6.83
C SER A 46 -27.97 -10.43 -7.48
N CYS A 47 -27.33 -9.56 -6.69
CA CYS A 47 -26.55 -8.43 -7.21
C CYS A 47 -25.06 -8.73 -7.28
N LEU A 48 -24.53 -9.56 -6.37
CA LEU A 48 -23.09 -9.83 -6.25
C LEU A 48 -22.48 -10.29 -7.59
N LYS A 49 -23.15 -11.20 -8.30
CA LYS A 49 -22.69 -11.67 -9.62
C LYS A 49 -22.62 -10.53 -10.63
N THR A 50 -23.62 -9.65 -10.64
CA THR A 50 -23.67 -8.50 -11.55
C THR A 50 -22.58 -7.49 -11.18
N SER A 51 -22.40 -7.19 -9.90
CA SER A 51 -21.34 -6.30 -9.41
C SER A 51 -19.94 -6.83 -9.75
N LEU A 52 -19.70 -8.13 -9.59
CA LEU A 52 -18.43 -8.76 -9.98
C LEU A 52 -18.19 -8.66 -11.49
N ASN A 53 -19.22 -8.94 -12.31
CA ASN A 53 -19.10 -8.81 -13.77
C ASN A 53 -18.80 -7.36 -14.20
N THR A 54 -19.40 -6.37 -13.53
CA THR A 54 -19.12 -4.94 -13.78
C THR A 54 -17.68 -4.62 -13.44
N LEU A 55 -17.20 -5.00 -12.25
CA LEU A 55 -15.82 -4.77 -11.83
C LEU A 55 -14.80 -5.49 -12.73
N GLU A 56 -15.11 -6.71 -13.17
CA GLU A 56 -14.26 -7.46 -14.09
C GLU A 56 -14.18 -6.79 -15.47
N LYS A 57 -15.30 -6.26 -15.97
CA LYS A 57 -15.32 -5.49 -17.21
C LYS A 57 -14.49 -4.21 -17.09
N ASP A 58 -14.67 -3.45 -16.01
CA ASP A 58 -13.95 -2.21 -15.77
C ASP A 58 -12.44 -2.47 -15.65
N TYR A 59 -12.06 -3.56 -14.97
CA TYR A 59 -10.67 -4.01 -14.86
C TYR A 59 -10.07 -4.39 -16.23
N ASN A 60 -10.80 -5.17 -17.04
CA ASN A 60 -10.35 -5.52 -18.39
C ASN A 60 -10.18 -4.28 -19.29
N GLU A 61 -11.10 -3.32 -19.19
CA GLU A 61 -11.01 -2.06 -19.93
C GLU A 61 -9.75 -1.26 -19.53
N ALA A 62 -9.45 -1.18 -18.23
CA ALA A 62 -8.23 -0.53 -17.74
C ALA A 62 -6.95 -1.23 -18.24
N LEU A 63 -6.91 -2.58 -18.21
CA LEU A 63 -5.79 -3.35 -18.75
C LEU A 63 -5.56 -3.07 -20.25
N HIS A 64 -6.64 -3.05 -21.04
CA HIS A 64 -6.56 -2.80 -22.48
C HIS A 64 -6.11 -1.37 -22.81
N GLN A 65 -6.52 -0.39 -22.00
CA GLN A 65 -6.14 1.01 -22.20
C GLN A 65 -4.68 1.27 -21.84
N ASN A 66 -4.18 0.63 -20.78
CA ASN A 66 -2.81 0.87 -20.28
C ASN A 66 -1.76 -0.09 -20.87
N GLY A 67 -2.17 -1.24 -21.40
CA GLY A 67 -1.26 -2.31 -21.80
C GLY A 67 -0.56 -2.98 -20.61
N ASP A 68 -1.18 -2.94 -19.43
CA ASP A 68 -0.63 -3.47 -18.18
C ASP A 68 -0.72 -5.01 -18.13
N LEU A 69 0.05 -5.62 -17.22
CA LEU A 69 0.03 -7.05 -16.95
C LEU A 69 -1.26 -7.44 -16.22
N ASP A 70 -1.98 -8.43 -16.72
CA ASP A 70 -3.13 -9.00 -16.02
C ASP A 70 -2.69 -9.70 -14.73
N GLU A 71 -2.90 -9.08 -13.56
CA GLU A 71 -2.45 -9.63 -12.29
C GLU A 71 -3.24 -10.88 -11.85
N ARG A 72 -4.33 -11.25 -12.53
CA ARG A 72 -5.09 -12.48 -12.23
C ARG A 72 -4.28 -13.74 -12.50
N ILE A 73 -3.21 -13.66 -13.30
CA ILE A 73 -2.26 -14.77 -13.50
C ILE A 73 -1.60 -15.24 -12.19
N PHE A 74 -1.56 -14.39 -11.15
CA PHE A 74 -1.02 -14.76 -9.84
C PHE A 74 -2.03 -15.53 -8.98
N ILE A 75 -3.32 -15.49 -9.34
CA ILE A 75 -4.40 -16.20 -8.64
C ILE A 75 -4.63 -17.56 -9.29
N ASP A 76 -4.40 -17.67 -10.60
CA ASP A 76 -4.48 -18.94 -11.31
C ASP A 76 -3.25 -19.80 -10.99
N GLU A 77 -3.45 -20.90 -10.25
CA GLU A 77 -2.37 -21.81 -9.88
C GLU A 77 -1.81 -22.55 -11.11
N ASP A 78 -2.61 -22.71 -12.18
CA ASP A 78 -2.23 -23.44 -13.37
C ASP A 78 -1.33 -22.62 -14.33
N ASP A 79 -1.43 -21.28 -14.30
CA ASP A 79 -0.68 -20.34 -15.15
C ASP A 79 0.35 -19.49 -14.38
N SER A 80 0.56 -19.79 -13.09
CA SER A 80 1.41 -18.97 -12.21
C SER A 80 2.91 -19.05 -12.61
N LEU A 81 3.43 -17.95 -13.17
CA LEU A 81 4.83 -17.77 -13.57
C LEU A 81 5.85 -18.00 -12.44
N LEU A 82 5.40 -18.08 -11.19
CA LEU A 82 6.22 -18.31 -10.00
C LEU A 82 6.57 -19.79 -9.79
N GLY A 83 6.02 -20.71 -10.61
CA GLY A 83 6.32 -22.15 -10.58
C GLY A 83 7.44 -22.62 -11.51
N SER A 84 7.93 -21.80 -12.45
CA SER A 84 8.94 -22.25 -13.41
C SER A 84 10.36 -22.10 -12.87
N GLY A 85 10.83 -23.16 -12.21
CA GLY A 85 12.24 -23.40 -12.04
C GLY A 85 12.93 -23.49 -13.41
N ILE A 86 14.01 -22.73 -13.57
CA ILE A 86 15.07 -22.83 -14.58
C ILE A 86 14.89 -24.02 -15.55
N ALA A 87 14.30 -23.77 -16.71
CA ALA A 87 14.43 -24.63 -17.87
C ALA A 87 14.80 -23.74 -19.07
N SER A 88 16.04 -23.91 -19.51
CA SER A 88 16.58 -23.33 -20.73
C SER A 88 15.73 -23.69 -21.95
N GLY A 89 15.39 -22.67 -22.74
CA GLY A 89 15.21 -22.76 -24.19
C GLY A 89 14.01 -23.54 -24.71
N SER A 90 12.92 -22.84 -25.02
CA SER A 90 12.28 -22.87 -26.35
C SER A 90 11.05 -21.95 -26.36
N THR A 91 10.98 -21.12 -27.39
CA THR A 91 9.84 -20.34 -27.86
C THR A 91 8.65 -21.20 -28.27
N ASN A 92 7.44 -20.86 -27.82
CA ASN A 92 6.18 -20.99 -28.59
C ASN A 92 4.93 -20.46 -27.85
N ASP A 93 4.44 -19.33 -28.35
CA ASP A 93 3.08 -19.02 -28.83
C ASP A 93 1.81 -19.32 -28.00
N ASN A 94 1.00 -18.26 -27.87
CA ASN A 94 -0.45 -18.18 -27.69
C ASN A 94 -1.06 -18.50 -26.31
N LEU A 95 -1.10 -17.48 -25.45
CA LEU A 95 -2.00 -17.46 -24.28
C LEU A 95 -3.31 -16.73 -24.64
N THR A 96 -4.24 -17.47 -25.25
CA THR A 96 -5.65 -17.05 -25.36
C THR A 96 -6.48 -17.93 -24.43
N GLY A 97 -6.84 -17.37 -23.27
CA GLY A 97 -8.00 -17.64 -22.41
C GLY A 97 -8.37 -19.09 -22.09
N THR A 98 -8.41 -19.44 -20.80
CA THR A 98 -9.21 -20.59 -20.36
C THR A 98 -9.78 -20.49 -18.93
N LYS A 99 -10.88 -21.23 -18.74
CA LYS A 99 -11.79 -21.30 -17.60
C LYS A 99 -11.17 -21.94 -16.35
N ARG A 100 -11.48 -21.35 -15.18
CA ARG A 100 -11.28 -21.90 -13.83
C ARG A 100 -11.84 -23.32 -13.67
N LYS A 101 -11.02 -24.26 -13.21
CA LYS A 101 -11.44 -25.52 -12.55
C LYS A 101 -10.96 -25.51 -11.11
N PHE A 102 -11.80 -26.02 -10.22
CA PHE A 102 -11.58 -26.09 -8.78
C PHE A 102 -11.03 -27.48 -8.40
N ASP A 103 -10.23 -27.51 -7.33
CA ASP A 103 -9.67 -28.65 -6.59
C ASP A 103 -8.23 -29.11 -6.92
N SER A 104 -7.28 -28.77 -6.04
CA SER A 104 -6.66 -29.76 -5.13
C SER A 104 -5.58 -29.12 -4.25
N THR A 105 -5.85 -29.07 -2.94
CA THR A 105 -4.90 -28.66 -1.92
C THR A 105 -3.74 -29.64 -1.77
N SER A 106 -2.49 -29.20 -1.99
CA SER A 106 -1.33 -29.81 -1.30
C SER A 106 -0.15 -28.84 -1.20
N SER A 107 0.19 -28.53 0.05
CA SER A 107 1.28 -27.67 0.57
C SER A 107 2.64 -27.82 -0.14
N PRO A 108 3.44 -26.74 -0.31
CA PRO A 108 4.85 -26.86 -0.65
C PRO A 108 5.75 -26.58 0.56
N ALA A 109 6.36 -27.64 1.07
CA ALA A 109 7.67 -27.52 1.70
C ALA A 109 8.71 -27.84 0.62
N ARG A 110 9.50 -26.86 0.17
CA ARG A 110 10.91 -27.07 -0.26
C ARG A 110 11.64 -25.76 -0.56
N MET A 111 12.88 -25.74 -0.05
CA MET A 111 13.88 -24.68 -0.07
C MET A 111 14.37 -24.34 -1.49
N MET A 112 14.58 -23.06 -1.77
CA MET A 112 15.47 -22.60 -2.85
C MET A 112 16.75 -21.99 -2.26
N THR A 113 17.88 -22.56 -2.64
CA THR A 113 19.23 -22.01 -2.45
C THR A 113 19.50 -20.97 -3.54
N HIS A 114 19.73 -19.71 -3.16
CA HIS A 114 20.06 -18.63 -4.10
C HIS A 114 21.57 -18.47 -4.32
N PRO A 115 22.00 -18.07 -5.53
CA PRO A 115 23.40 -17.80 -5.86
C PRO A 115 23.83 -16.36 -5.48
N LEU A 116 25.04 -16.28 -4.92
CA LEU A 116 26.00 -15.17 -4.82
C LEU A 116 25.49 -13.73 -5.07
N SER A 117 25.32 -12.97 -3.99
CA SER A 117 25.19 -11.51 -3.97
C SER A 117 26.50 -10.82 -3.48
N PRO A 118 26.73 -9.52 -3.81
CA PRO A 118 28.01 -8.85 -3.67
C PRO A 118 28.32 -8.34 -2.24
N PHE A 119 29.61 -8.11 -2.01
CA PHE A 119 30.31 -7.70 -0.78
C PHE A 119 29.53 -6.93 0.32
N ARG A 120 29.28 -7.67 1.42
CA ARG A 120 29.60 -7.39 2.84
C ARG A 120 29.39 -5.98 3.42
N SER A 121 28.37 -5.87 4.29
CA SER A 121 28.35 -5.00 5.49
C SER A 121 28.18 -5.90 6.75
N PRO A 122 28.56 -5.45 7.96
CA PRO A 122 29.00 -6.34 9.05
C PRO A 122 27.87 -7.18 9.68
N PRO A 123 28.16 -8.40 10.16
CA PRO A 123 27.14 -9.29 10.73
C PRO A 123 26.79 -8.87 12.17
N PRO A 124 25.50 -8.91 12.57
CA PRO A 124 25.14 -8.84 13.99
C PRO A 124 25.52 -10.18 14.66
N GLY A 125 25.94 -10.07 15.92
CA GLY A 125 26.62 -11.12 16.67
C GLY A 125 25.95 -12.49 16.69
N SER A 126 26.82 -13.50 16.66
CA SER A 126 26.54 -14.90 16.92
C SER A 126 25.89 -15.09 18.29
N LEU A 127 24.64 -15.56 18.30
CA LEU A 127 24.13 -16.41 19.36
C LEU A 127 23.47 -17.63 18.73
N SER A 128 24.01 -18.77 19.13
CA SER A 128 23.71 -20.15 18.78
C SER A 128 22.21 -20.46 18.63
N GLY A 129 21.86 -21.21 17.60
CA GLY A 129 20.51 -21.74 17.39
C GLY A 129 20.22 -21.96 15.91
N ALA A 130 20.47 -23.18 15.43
CA ALA A 130 20.15 -23.62 14.07
C ALA A 130 18.63 -23.61 13.85
N VAL A 131 18.10 -22.46 13.46
CA VAL A 131 16.82 -22.34 12.77
C VAL A 131 17.19 -21.93 11.36
N SER A 132 16.78 -22.71 10.35
CA SER A 132 16.81 -22.27 8.95
C SER A 132 15.97 -21.01 8.86
N ARG A 133 16.58 -19.84 9.08
CA ARG A 133 15.88 -18.56 9.00
C ARG A 133 15.63 -18.37 7.51
N MET A 134 14.39 -18.65 7.09
CA MET A 134 13.91 -18.18 5.80
C MET A 134 14.27 -16.69 5.69
N ALA A 135 14.86 -16.31 4.57
CA ALA A 135 15.07 -14.91 4.28
C ALA A 135 13.73 -14.18 4.41
N PRO A 136 13.69 -13.00 5.04
CA PRO A 136 12.44 -12.29 5.20
C PRO A 136 11.85 -11.97 3.82
N THR A 137 10.54 -12.16 3.67
CA THR A 137 9.84 -11.70 2.46
C THR A 137 9.96 -10.18 2.34
N PRO A 138 9.85 -9.60 1.13
CA PRO A 138 9.91 -8.15 0.95
C PRO A 138 8.94 -7.38 1.87
N VAL A 139 7.71 -7.90 2.04
CA VAL A 139 6.71 -7.32 2.94
C VAL A 139 7.18 -7.42 4.40
N THR A 140 7.70 -8.56 4.83
CA THR A 140 8.21 -8.73 6.21
C THR A 140 9.38 -7.80 6.49
N ALA A 141 10.30 -7.65 5.53
CA ALA A 141 11.42 -6.73 5.63
C ALA A 141 10.94 -5.27 5.77
N ALA A 142 10.03 -4.83 4.89
CA ALA A 142 9.44 -3.49 4.94
C ALA A 142 8.65 -3.22 6.23
N MET A 143 7.89 -4.21 6.71
CA MET A 143 7.15 -4.09 7.96
C MET A 143 8.06 -4.02 9.18
N THR A 144 9.20 -4.71 9.14
CA THR A 144 10.20 -4.68 10.21
C THR A 144 10.84 -3.29 10.30
N THR A 145 11.22 -2.69 9.17
CA THR A 145 11.79 -1.33 9.16
C THR A 145 10.74 -0.28 9.53
N ALA A 146 9.50 -0.43 9.07
CA ALA A 146 8.39 0.44 9.48
C ALA A 146 8.08 0.31 10.98
N LYS A 147 8.21 -0.89 11.57
CA LYS A 147 8.07 -1.07 13.01
C LYS A 147 9.17 -0.30 13.76
N TRP A 148 10.42 -0.38 13.29
CA TRP A 148 11.53 0.35 13.90
C TRP A 148 11.28 1.88 13.90
N LEU A 149 10.85 2.46 12.77
CA LEU A 149 10.48 3.88 12.69
C LEU A 149 9.41 4.23 13.73
N ARG A 150 8.35 3.42 13.84
CA ARG A 150 7.27 3.66 14.82
C ARG A 150 7.73 3.56 16.26
N THR A 151 8.63 2.63 16.58
CA THR A 151 9.07 2.41 17.98
C THR A 151 10.21 3.33 18.41
N VAL A 152 11.08 3.73 17.49
CA VAL A 152 12.32 4.46 17.81
C VAL A 152 12.21 5.93 17.45
N VAL A 153 11.66 6.25 16.28
CA VAL A 153 11.63 7.62 15.75
C VAL A 153 10.36 8.34 16.13
N SER A 154 9.19 7.70 15.95
CA SER A 154 7.89 8.36 16.18
C SER A 154 7.74 9.00 17.57
N PRO A 155 8.21 8.40 18.69
CA PRO A 155 8.11 9.01 20.02
C PRO A 155 9.02 10.23 20.23
N LEU A 156 9.98 10.48 19.33
CA LEU A 156 10.90 11.61 19.47
C LEU A 156 10.19 12.93 19.15
N GLY A 157 10.67 14.01 19.78
CA GLY A 157 10.25 15.37 19.45
C GLY A 157 10.90 15.86 18.16
N PRO A 158 10.26 16.78 17.41
CA PRO A 158 10.81 17.35 16.17
C PRO A 158 11.94 18.36 16.40
N ASN A 159 12.16 18.78 17.65
CA ASN A 159 13.19 19.75 18.00
C ASN A 159 14.50 19.05 18.39
N PRO A 160 15.66 19.70 18.19
CA PRO A 160 16.93 19.19 18.67
C PRO A 160 16.87 18.81 20.15
N SER A 161 17.42 17.64 20.50
CA SER A 161 17.54 17.25 21.91
C SER A 161 18.34 18.28 22.71
N PRO A 162 18.16 18.39 24.03
CA PRO A 162 18.92 19.34 24.85
C PRO A 162 20.44 19.21 24.71
N LYS A 163 20.92 17.99 24.48
CA LYS A 163 22.35 17.72 24.22
C LYS A 163 22.79 18.27 22.87
N LEU A 164 22.00 18.05 21.82
CA LEU A 164 22.28 18.57 20.48
C LEU A 164 22.18 20.09 20.45
N GLY A 165 21.16 20.67 21.08
CA GLY A 165 21.00 22.13 21.19
C GLY A 165 22.21 22.80 21.85
N ARG A 166 22.72 22.25 22.96
CA ARG A 166 23.95 22.75 23.60
C ARG A 166 25.17 22.64 22.68
N PHE A 167 25.30 21.55 21.93
CA PHE A 167 26.39 21.37 20.98
C PHE A 167 26.33 22.42 19.85
N LEU A 168 25.16 22.62 19.24
CA LEU A 168 24.96 23.63 18.18
C LEU A 168 25.18 25.06 18.67
N ALA A 169 24.79 25.36 19.91
CA ALA A 169 25.02 26.65 20.54
C ALA A 169 26.50 26.90 20.91
N SER A 170 27.30 25.83 21.08
CA SER A 170 28.72 25.92 21.45
C SER A 170 29.67 26.19 20.27
N CYS A 171 29.16 26.21 19.04
CA CYS A 171 29.94 26.61 17.87
C CYS A 171 30.34 28.10 17.95
N ASN A 172 31.23 28.56 17.05
CA ASN A 172 31.68 29.97 16.97
C ASN A 172 30.53 31.00 16.97
N ARG A 173 29.34 30.57 16.53
CA ARG A 173 28.06 31.24 16.70
C ARG A 173 26.99 30.17 16.92
N ASP A 174 25.90 30.51 17.59
CA ASP A 174 24.75 29.60 17.71
C ASP A 174 24.14 29.35 16.32
N VAL A 175 24.20 28.09 15.87
CA VAL A 175 23.67 27.67 14.56
C VAL A 175 22.34 26.92 14.67
N THR A 176 21.76 26.79 15.86
CA THR A 176 20.56 25.98 16.11
C THR A 176 19.41 26.36 15.19
N ASN A 177 19.08 27.65 15.11
CA ASN A 177 18.00 28.15 14.25
C ASN A 177 18.26 27.92 12.76
N GLU A 178 19.52 28.06 12.32
CA GLU A 178 19.87 27.88 10.91
C GLU A 178 19.77 26.41 10.49
N VAL A 179 20.16 25.48 11.37
CA VAL A 179 20.01 24.03 11.14
C VAL A 179 18.52 23.66 11.04
N VAL A 180 17.70 24.09 12.00
CA VAL A 180 16.25 23.82 11.97
C VAL A 180 15.61 24.41 10.71
N ARG A 181 15.94 25.67 10.37
CA ARG A 181 15.43 26.32 9.16
C ARG A 181 15.81 25.57 7.88
N ARG A 182 17.06 25.13 7.76
CA ARG A 182 17.51 24.36 6.58
C ARG A 182 16.82 23.01 6.48
N ALA A 183 16.64 22.29 7.59
CA ALA A 183 15.91 21.03 7.60
C ALA A 183 14.47 21.22 7.10
N LEU A 184 13.77 22.25 7.57
CA LEU A 184 12.41 22.56 7.13
C LEU A 184 12.34 22.94 5.63
N ILE A 185 13.32 23.67 5.10
CA ILE A 185 13.37 23.99 3.66
C ILE A 185 13.58 22.75 2.81
N ILE A 186 14.49 21.86 3.20
CA ILE A 186 14.74 20.60 2.49
C ILE A 186 13.47 19.74 2.52
N LEU A 187 12.81 19.64 3.68
CA LEU A 187 11.58 18.89 3.83
C LEU A 187 10.42 19.48 3.02
N GLU A 188 10.34 20.80 2.89
CA GLU A 188 9.36 21.45 2.01
C GLU A 188 9.61 21.13 0.53
N ALA A 189 10.87 21.02 0.13
CA ALA A 189 11.22 20.66 -1.24
C ALA A 189 10.92 19.19 -1.57
N ILE A 190 11.04 18.28 -0.60
CA ILE A 190 10.79 16.83 -0.77
C ILE A 190 9.31 16.48 -0.56
N PHE A 191 8.68 17.08 0.45
CA PHE A 191 7.28 16.88 0.85
C PHE A 191 6.54 18.22 0.85
N PRO A 192 6.11 18.72 -0.32
CA PRO A 192 5.43 20.01 -0.43
C PRO A 192 4.12 20.01 0.35
N SER A 193 3.92 21.03 1.18
CA SER A 193 2.72 21.19 2.01
C SER A 193 1.57 21.91 1.29
N SER A 194 1.81 22.41 0.09
CA SER A 194 0.82 23.15 -0.70
C SER A 194 0.55 22.50 -2.06
N ALA A 195 -0.72 22.51 -2.46
CA ALA A 195 -1.21 22.19 -3.80
C ALA A 195 -0.65 23.10 -4.91
N LEU A 196 0.31 23.99 -4.62
CA LEU A 196 0.80 24.97 -5.60
C LEU A 196 1.59 24.32 -6.75
N GLY A 197 2.06 23.09 -6.58
CA GLY A 197 2.62 22.25 -7.65
C GLY A 197 1.58 21.59 -8.56
N GLU A 198 0.29 21.69 -8.24
CA GLU A 198 -0.80 20.98 -8.92
C GLU A 198 -1.26 21.66 -10.23
N ARG A 199 -0.64 22.78 -10.61
CA ARG A 199 -0.96 23.50 -11.87
C ARG A 199 -0.31 22.91 -13.14
N CYS A 200 0.48 21.84 -13.05
CA CYS A 200 1.21 21.33 -14.22
C CYS A 200 0.88 19.89 -14.64
N LEU A 201 -0.02 19.17 -13.96
CA LEU A 201 -0.42 17.82 -14.37
C LEU A 201 -1.95 17.70 -14.42
N THR A 202 -2.49 17.91 -15.61
CA THR A 202 -3.88 17.62 -15.98
C THR A 202 -4.21 16.14 -15.72
N GLY A 203 -5.10 15.86 -14.77
CA GLY A 203 -5.58 14.48 -14.53
C GLY A 203 -6.34 14.31 -13.22
N ASN A 204 -7.62 14.66 -13.24
CA ASN A 204 -8.72 14.41 -12.30
C ASN A 204 -8.55 13.35 -11.17
N LEU A 205 -7.74 13.60 -10.12
CA LEU A 205 -7.58 12.70 -8.96
C LEU A 205 -7.48 13.46 -7.62
N GLN A 206 -8.47 14.28 -7.31
CA GLN A 206 -8.46 15.11 -6.09
C GLN A 206 -8.62 14.32 -4.77
N THR A 207 -9.11 13.08 -4.80
CA THR A 207 -9.32 12.26 -3.59
C THR A 207 -8.07 11.48 -3.16
N THR A 208 -7.22 11.03 -4.08
CA THR A 208 -5.92 10.43 -3.73
C THR A 208 -4.95 11.46 -3.18
N ASN A 209 -5.08 12.71 -3.61
CA ASN A 209 -4.26 13.82 -3.13
C ASN A 209 -4.33 13.96 -1.59
N LEU A 210 -5.49 13.77 -0.95
CA LEU A 210 -5.60 13.90 0.51
C LEU A 210 -4.93 12.78 1.31
N MET A 211 -5.12 11.50 0.92
CA MET A 211 -4.41 10.38 1.56
C MET A 211 -2.90 10.48 1.32
N VAL A 212 -2.50 10.88 0.10
CA VAL A 212 -1.11 11.16 -0.23
C VAL A 212 -0.57 12.30 0.64
N ASN A 213 -1.34 13.35 0.91
CA ASN A 213 -0.94 14.45 1.78
C ASN A 213 -0.80 14.02 3.23
N ILE A 214 -1.72 13.20 3.77
CA ILE A 214 -1.60 12.66 5.13
C ILE A 214 -0.34 11.79 5.26
N TRP A 215 -0.08 10.93 4.26
CA TRP A 215 1.13 10.11 4.22
C TRP A 215 2.40 10.94 4.05
N ALA A 216 2.36 11.98 3.22
CA ALA A 216 3.48 12.89 3.02
C ALA A 216 3.81 13.64 4.30
N GLU A 217 2.80 14.13 5.03
CA GLU A 217 2.99 14.82 6.30
C GLU A 217 3.57 13.89 7.37
N GLN A 218 3.08 12.64 7.46
CA GLN A 218 3.66 11.65 8.36
C GLN A 218 5.14 11.37 8.03
N ARG A 219 5.46 11.17 6.75
CA ARG A 219 6.86 10.95 6.31
C ARG A 219 7.73 12.18 6.57
N ARG A 220 7.19 13.38 6.41
CA ARG A 220 7.89 14.64 6.69
C ARG A 220 8.25 14.74 8.17
N LEU A 221 7.32 14.44 9.07
CA LEU A 221 7.56 14.47 10.52
C LEU A 221 8.55 13.39 10.97
N GLU A 222 8.47 12.18 10.42
CA GLU A 222 9.46 11.12 10.70
C GLU A 222 10.85 11.50 10.19
N ALA A 223 10.94 12.08 8.99
CA ALA A 223 12.20 12.55 8.42
C ALA A 223 12.82 13.74 9.18
N LEU A 224 12.00 14.60 9.81
CA LEU A 224 12.51 15.68 10.67
C LEU A 224 13.10 15.17 11.99
N LYS A 225 12.57 14.05 12.51
CA LYS A 225 13.00 13.45 13.77
C LYS A 225 14.25 12.58 13.63
N LEU A 226 14.43 11.96 12.46
CA LEU A 226 15.63 11.21 12.08
C LEU A 226 16.85 12.13 11.94
#